data_AF-A0A0C3LAD4-F1
#
_entry.id   AF-A0A0C3LAD4-F1
#
_cell.length_a   1.000
_cell.length_b   1.000
_cell.length_c   1.000
_cell.angle_alpha   90.00
_cell.angle_beta   90.00
_cell.angle_gamma   90.00
#
_symmetry.space_group_name_H-M   'P 1'
#
loop_
_entity.id
_entity.type
_entity.pdbx_description
1 polymer ?
#
loop_
_entity_poly.entity_id
_entity_poly.type
_entity_poly.pdbx_seq_one_letter_code
_entity_poly.pdbx_strand_id
1 'polypeptide(L)'
;MHPTTVDAPTEFASSTSSVYALPPEIFTDIFRHLYTDPSIPRRAHDLRSTHKLTFVMLVCKAWNDIVERAPILWTDIWLGRCPPYIGNEDTRQWLDHIKTRFERSGTLPLNLTIMARHVDLEEVSHLLLQHISRCKTLALRAIKDETHLMPISQSNTPSVIYHILSSPLPMLQKITIGGFVLGLGSEDRCEALELDAPNLREITTLSADIVQFIRPQSPLLCIHDSLEPLSISPDW
;
A
#
# COMPACT_ATOMS: atom_id res chain seq x y z
N MET A 1 -62.73 46.47 2.75
CA MET A 1 -62.08 45.16 2.88
C MET A 1 -61.19 44.97 1.67
N HIS A 2 -59.89 45.21 1.82
CA HIS A 2 -58.90 45.02 0.76
C HIS A 2 -58.12 43.73 1.03
N PRO A 3 -57.90 42.86 0.03
CA PRO A 3 -57.07 41.68 0.20
C PRO A 3 -55.60 42.08 0.16
N THR A 4 -54.89 41.82 1.25
CA THR A 4 -53.45 41.97 1.37
C THR A 4 -52.77 40.80 0.65
N THR A 5 -52.23 41.05 -0.54
CA THR A 5 -51.41 40.09 -1.29
C THR A 5 -50.09 39.91 -0.54
N VAL A 6 -49.87 38.71 -0.01
CA VAL A 6 -48.63 38.32 0.67
C VAL A 6 -47.63 37.92 -0.39
N ASP A 7 -46.60 38.74 -0.57
CA ASP A 7 -45.45 38.44 -1.43
C ASP A 7 -44.75 37.17 -0.96
N ALA A 8 -44.63 36.21 -1.87
CA ALA A 8 -43.92 34.96 -1.65
C ALA A 8 -42.40 35.20 -1.59
N PRO A 9 -41.67 34.50 -0.72
CA PRO A 9 -40.25 34.74 -0.52
C PRO A 9 -39.43 34.34 -1.75
N THR A 10 -38.59 35.30 -2.12
CA THR A 10 -37.55 35.33 -3.15
C THR A 10 -36.75 34.04 -3.24
N GLU A 11 -36.56 33.59 -4.49
CA GLU A 11 -35.67 32.52 -4.92
C GLU A 11 -34.36 32.46 -4.12
N PHE A 12 -34.13 31.34 -3.44
CA PHE A 12 -32.78 30.90 -3.12
C PHE A 12 -32.11 30.48 -4.43
N ALA A 13 -31.57 31.45 -5.17
CA ALA A 13 -30.62 31.19 -6.25
C ALA A 13 -29.43 30.45 -5.61
N SER A 14 -29.43 29.14 -5.77
CA SER A 14 -28.41 28.26 -5.22
C SER A 14 -27.12 28.53 -5.98
N SER A 15 -26.22 29.32 -5.40
CA SER A 15 -24.88 29.65 -5.91
C SER A 15 -23.93 28.44 -5.87
N THR A 16 -24.36 27.28 -6.35
CA THR A 16 -23.59 26.03 -6.38
C THR A 16 -22.71 25.90 -7.65
N SER A 17 -22.67 26.93 -8.50
CA SER A 17 -22.08 26.86 -9.85
C SER A 17 -20.55 26.99 -9.94
N SER A 18 -19.82 27.28 -8.86
CA SER A 18 -18.40 27.64 -8.97
C SER A 18 -17.44 26.45 -8.93
N VAL A 19 -17.69 25.46 -8.06
CA VAL A 19 -16.72 24.38 -7.81
C VAL A 19 -16.54 23.48 -9.04
N TYR A 20 -17.60 23.25 -9.82
CA TYR A 20 -17.54 22.41 -11.03
C TYR A 20 -16.90 23.09 -12.24
N ALA A 21 -16.52 24.38 -12.14
CA ALA A 21 -15.86 25.10 -13.22
C ALA A 21 -14.33 24.87 -13.26
N LEU A 22 -13.77 24.20 -12.25
CA LEU A 22 -12.34 23.92 -12.21
C LEU A 22 -11.96 22.80 -13.20
N PRO A 23 -10.81 22.93 -13.90
CA PRO A 23 -10.29 21.85 -14.74
C PRO A 23 -10.01 20.57 -13.94
N PRO A 24 -10.15 19.37 -14.55
CA PRO A 24 -9.84 18.08 -13.93
C PRO A 24 -8.44 17.97 -13.32
N GLU A 25 -7.47 18.69 -13.89
CA GLU A 25 -6.08 18.72 -13.42
C GLU A 25 -5.97 19.32 -12.02
N ILE A 26 -6.74 20.39 -11.76
CA ILE A 26 -6.77 21.04 -10.43
C ILE A 26 -7.37 20.11 -9.39
N PHE A 27 -8.45 19.39 -9.73
CA PHE A 27 -9.00 18.37 -8.85
C PHE A 27 -8.02 17.23 -8.60
N THR A 28 -7.31 16.77 -9.63
CA THR A 28 -6.29 15.73 -9.50
C THR A 28 -5.19 16.14 -8.53
N ASP A 29 -4.73 17.40 -8.60
CA ASP A 29 -3.74 17.93 -7.66
C ASP A 29 -4.28 18.02 -6.23
N ILE A 30 -5.52 18.50 -6.04
CA ILE A 30 -6.19 18.51 -4.73
C ILE A 30 -6.28 17.09 -4.16
N PHE A 31 -6.75 16.15 -4.97
CA PHE A 31 -6.88 14.75 -4.58
C PHE A 31 -5.54 14.11 -4.27
N ARG A 32 -4.48 14.48 -4.99
CA ARG A 32 -3.11 14.04 -4.69
C ARG A 32 -2.66 14.55 -3.34
N HIS A 33 -2.95 15.80 -2.98
CA HIS A 33 -2.63 16.31 -1.64
C HIS A 33 -3.33 15.51 -0.54
N LEU A 34 -4.63 15.25 -0.69
CA LEU A 34 -5.38 14.38 0.23
C LEU A 34 -4.82 12.94 0.27
N TYR A 35 -4.37 12.44 -0.88
CA TYR A 35 -3.80 11.10 -1.01
C TYR A 35 -2.47 10.96 -0.28
N THR A 36 -1.62 11.99 -0.30
CA THR A 36 -0.32 11.98 0.38
C THR A 36 -0.39 12.39 1.84
N ASP A 37 -1.53 12.93 2.29
CA ASP A 37 -1.68 13.43 3.64
C ASP A 37 -1.56 12.29 4.67
N PRO A 38 -0.58 12.36 5.59
CA PRO A 38 -0.43 11.38 6.67
C PRO A 38 -1.54 11.48 7.73
N SER A 39 -2.21 12.64 7.85
CA SER A 39 -3.34 12.88 8.76
C SER A 39 -4.66 12.27 8.27
N ILE A 40 -4.69 11.80 7.02
CA ILE A 40 -5.74 10.93 6.49
C ILE A 40 -5.16 9.49 6.47
N PRO A 41 -4.89 8.89 7.63
CA PRO A 41 -4.39 7.52 7.65
C PRO A 41 -5.51 6.64 7.12
N ARG A 42 -5.17 5.76 6.18
CA ARG A 42 -6.00 4.58 6.04
C ARG A 42 -5.97 3.87 7.39
N ARG A 43 -7.12 3.42 7.89
CA ARG A 43 -7.20 2.81 9.23
C ARG A 43 -6.22 1.62 9.27
N ALA A 44 -5.50 1.44 10.38
CA ALA A 44 -4.54 0.34 10.52
C ALA A 44 -5.17 -1.04 10.28
N HIS A 45 -6.49 -1.13 10.47
CA HIS A 45 -7.33 -2.31 10.26
C HIS A 45 -8.19 -2.22 8.99
N ASP A 46 -7.89 -1.30 8.06
CA ASP A 46 -8.55 -1.25 6.75
C ASP A 46 -8.03 -2.38 5.87
N LEU A 47 -8.47 -3.59 6.21
CA LEU A 47 -8.21 -4.83 5.50
C LEU A 47 -9.01 -4.93 4.20
N ARG A 48 -10.02 -4.08 4.06
CA ARG A 48 -10.72 -3.94 2.80
C ARG A 48 -9.75 -3.21 1.90
N SER A 49 -9.35 -3.83 0.79
CA SER A 49 -8.52 -3.17 -0.22
C SER A 49 -9.35 -2.09 -0.93
N THR A 50 -9.76 -1.06 -0.19
CA THR A 50 -10.47 0.13 -0.67
C THR A 50 -9.47 1.15 -1.14
N HIS A 51 -9.88 2.01 -2.07
CA HIS A 51 -9.01 3.04 -2.59
C HIS A 51 -8.86 4.12 -1.50
N LYS A 52 -7.68 4.70 -1.27
CA LYS A 52 -7.52 5.71 -0.21
C LYS A 52 -8.52 6.88 -0.37
N LEU A 53 -8.87 7.20 -1.61
CA LEU A 53 -9.84 8.24 -1.95
C LEU A 53 -11.25 7.70 -2.19
N THR A 54 -11.63 6.53 -1.66
CA THR A 54 -13.00 6.02 -1.83
C THR A 54 -14.04 7.05 -1.38
N PHE A 55 -13.80 7.80 -0.29
CA PHE A 55 -14.71 8.85 0.14
C PHE A 55 -14.86 9.99 -0.90
N VAL A 56 -13.79 10.35 -1.61
CA VAL A 56 -13.81 11.35 -2.71
C VAL A 56 -14.61 10.80 -3.89
N MET A 57 -14.39 9.54 -4.25
CA MET A 57 -15.09 8.86 -5.35
C MET A 57 -16.60 8.76 -5.10
N LEU A 58 -17.03 8.76 -3.83
CA LEU A 58 -18.44 8.70 -3.45
C LEU A 58 -19.15 10.06 -3.42
N VAL A 59 -18.43 11.19 -3.58
CA VAL A 59 -19.06 12.53 -3.56
C VAL A 59 -19.96 12.75 -4.77
N CYS A 60 -19.43 12.55 -5.98
CA CYS A 60 -20.20 12.65 -7.21
C CYS A 60 -19.52 11.89 -8.35
N LYS A 61 -20.27 11.63 -9.44
CA LYS A 61 -19.75 10.93 -10.62
C LYS A 61 -18.52 11.60 -11.24
N ALA A 62 -18.52 12.94 -11.33
CA ALA A 62 -17.39 13.66 -11.92
C ALA A 62 -16.09 13.44 -11.13
N TRP A 63 -16.16 13.42 -9.80
CA TRP A 63 -14.99 13.17 -8.94
C TRP A 63 -14.50 11.73 -9.06
N ASN A 64 -15.42 10.77 -9.14
CA ASN A 64 -15.07 9.39 -9.45
C ASN A 64 -14.32 9.31 -10.79
N ASP A 65 -14.88 9.86 -11.86
CA ASP A 65 -14.29 9.82 -13.21
C ASP A 65 -12.88 10.44 -13.25
N ILE A 66 -12.65 11.52 -12.48
CA ILE A 66 -11.33 12.14 -12.34
C ILE A 66 -10.35 11.18 -11.66
N VAL A 67 -10.74 10.58 -10.53
CA VAL A 67 -9.89 9.63 -9.81
C VAL A 67 -9.57 8.41 -10.69
N GLU A 68 -10.57 7.84 -11.38
CA GLU A 68 -10.38 6.67 -12.24
C GLU A 68 -9.43 6.92 -13.41
N ARG A 69 -9.38 8.15 -13.93
CA ARG A 69 -8.56 8.51 -15.09
C ARG A 69 -7.16 9.03 -14.75
N ALA A 70 -6.82 9.20 -13.47
CA ALA A 70 -5.55 9.79 -13.04
C ALA A 70 -4.60 8.72 -12.46
N PRO A 71 -3.66 8.15 -13.25
CA PRO A 71 -2.80 7.04 -12.82
C PRO A 71 -2.01 7.30 -11.55
N ILE A 72 -1.62 8.56 -11.30
CA ILE A 72 -0.85 8.94 -10.12
C ILE A 72 -1.60 8.64 -8.81
N LEU A 73 -2.93 8.68 -8.82
CA LEU A 73 -3.78 8.37 -7.67
C LEU A 73 -3.92 6.87 -7.42
N TRP A 74 -3.41 6.02 -8.31
CA TRP A 74 -3.43 4.55 -8.22
C TRP A 74 -2.07 3.95 -7.86
N THR A 75 -1.09 4.77 -7.47
CA THR A 75 0.28 4.34 -7.21
C THR A 75 0.51 3.74 -5.82
N ASP A 76 -0.37 3.99 -4.84
CA ASP A 76 -0.33 3.35 -3.52
C ASP A 76 -1.28 2.14 -3.46
N ILE A 77 -0.68 0.95 -3.53
CA ILE A 77 -1.36 -0.33 -3.60
C ILE A 77 -1.21 -1.03 -2.25
N TRP A 78 -2.35 -1.27 -1.62
CA TRP A 78 -2.41 -2.06 -0.39
C TRP A 78 -2.91 -3.46 -0.69
N LEU A 79 -2.06 -4.44 -0.43
CA LEU A 79 -2.41 -5.84 -0.41
C LEU A 79 -2.81 -6.18 1.02
N GLY A 80 -4.11 -6.28 1.23
CA GLY A 80 -4.73 -6.78 2.44
C GLY A 80 -6.05 -7.40 2.03
N ARG A 81 -6.42 -8.48 2.70
CA ARG A 81 -7.67 -9.19 2.52
C ARG A 81 -8.36 -9.26 3.87
N CYS A 82 -9.63 -8.87 3.89
CA CYS A 82 -10.44 -9.05 5.08
C CYS A 82 -10.62 -10.56 5.33
N PRO A 83 -10.40 -11.04 6.57
CA PRO A 83 -10.62 -12.43 6.89
C PRO A 83 -12.05 -12.86 6.52
N PRO A 84 -12.25 -14.10 6.03
CA PRO A 84 -13.56 -14.56 5.55
C PRO A 84 -14.69 -14.42 6.57
N TYR A 85 -14.36 -14.45 7.87
CA TYR A 85 -15.34 -14.33 8.95
C TYR A 85 -15.79 -12.88 9.22
N ILE A 86 -15.15 -11.86 8.63
CA ILE A 86 -15.51 -10.44 8.79
C ILE A 86 -16.29 -9.92 7.56
N GLY A 87 -16.22 -10.60 6.41
CA GLY A 87 -16.93 -10.16 5.21
C GLY A 87 -17.11 -11.24 4.16
N ASN A 88 -18.24 -11.18 3.46
CA ASN A 88 -18.57 -12.03 2.31
C ASN A 88 -17.88 -11.54 1.02
N GLU A 89 -16.63 -11.07 1.09
CA GLU A 89 -15.90 -10.67 -0.11
C GLU A 89 -15.44 -11.92 -0.87
N ASP A 90 -15.96 -12.10 -2.09
CA ASP A 90 -15.54 -13.15 -3.01
C ASP A 90 -14.06 -12.97 -3.37
N THR A 91 -13.27 -14.03 -3.18
CA THR A 91 -11.82 -14.08 -3.49
C THR A 91 -11.51 -13.51 -4.87
N ARG A 92 -12.34 -13.84 -5.88
CA ARG A 92 -12.10 -13.42 -7.26
C ARG A 92 -12.22 -11.91 -7.43
N GLN A 93 -13.18 -11.29 -6.75
CA GLN A 93 -13.38 -9.84 -6.81
C GLN A 93 -12.18 -9.08 -6.24
N TRP A 94 -11.57 -9.62 -5.17
CA TRP A 94 -10.37 -9.02 -4.59
C TRP A 94 -9.19 -9.03 -5.57
N LEU A 95 -8.89 -10.18 -6.19
CA LEU A 95 -7.79 -10.28 -7.16
C LEU A 95 -8.02 -9.36 -8.37
N ASP A 96 -9.25 -9.31 -8.89
CA ASP A 96 -9.64 -8.40 -9.98
C ASP A 96 -9.47 -6.92 -9.59
N HIS A 97 -9.77 -6.56 -8.34
CA HIS A 97 -9.54 -5.22 -7.81
C HIS A 97 -8.04 -4.88 -7.72
N ILE A 98 -7.20 -5.81 -7.27
CA ILE A 98 -5.75 -5.61 -7.21
C ILE A 98 -5.20 -5.44 -8.64
N LYS A 99 -5.59 -6.31 -9.57
CA LYS A 99 -5.21 -6.23 -10.98
C LYS A 99 -5.59 -4.89 -11.59
N THR A 100 -6.83 -4.45 -11.39
CA THR A 100 -7.32 -3.14 -11.88
C THR A 100 -6.46 -1.99 -11.36
N ARG A 101 -5.98 -2.05 -10.10
CA ARG A 101 -5.09 -1.01 -9.56
C ARG A 101 -3.74 -0.97 -10.24
N PHE A 102 -3.13 -2.13 -10.44
CA PHE A 102 -1.86 -2.22 -11.17
C PHE A 102 -2.00 -1.68 -12.59
N GLU A 103 -3.07 -2.06 -13.30
CA GLU A 103 -3.36 -1.55 -14.65
C GLU A 103 -3.56 -0.03 -14.66
N ARG A 104 -4.38 0.50 -13.74
CA ARG A 104 -4.65 1.96 -13.65
C ARG A 104 -3.42 2.77 -13.25
N SER A 105 -2.48 2.20 -12.50
CA SER A 105 -1.22 2.86 -12.16
C SER A 105 -0.29 3.07 -13.37
N GLY A 106 -0.56 2.38 -14.49
CA GLY A 106 0.22 2.49 -15.72
C GLY A 106 1.66 2.02 -15.53
N THR A 107 2.63 2.89 -15.80
CA THR A 107 4.07 2.62 -15.63
C THR A 107 4.69 3.38 -14.46
N LEU A 108 3.87 4.10 -13.68
CA LEU A 108 4.37 4.95 -12.61
C LEU A 108 5.02 4.13 -11.48
N PRO A 109 5.96 4.73 -10.71
CA PRO A 109 6.54 4.09 -9.54
C PRO A 109 5.47 3.77 -8.49
N LEU A 110 5.59 2.61 -7.86
CA LEU A 110 4.59 2.09 -6.93
C LEU A 110 5.01 2.23 -5.47
N ASN A 111 4.04 2.49 -4.60
CA ASN A 111 4.16 2.31 -3.15
C ASN A 111 3.33 1.08 -2.79
N LEU A 112 4.00 -0.02 -2.50
CA LEU A 112 3.37 -1.30 -2.22
C LEU A 112 3.38 -1.53 -0.70
N THR A 113 2.21 -1.70 -0.10
CA THR A 113 2.10 -2.17 1.27
C THR A 113 1.49 -3.57 1.27
N ILE A 114 2.16 -4.52 1.90
CA ILE A 114 1.76 -5.92 2.01
C ILE A 114 1.41 -6.23 3.45
N MET A 115 0.16 -6.59 3.71
CA MET A 115 -0.31 -7.11 4.99
C MET A 115 -0.05 -8.62 5.01
N ALA A 116 1.17 -9.04 5.33
CA ALA A 116 1.67 -10.41 5.12
C ALA A 116 0.76 -11.52 5.69
N ARG A 117 0.13 -11.28 6.85
CA ARG A 117 -0.78 -12.25 7.50
C ARG A 117 -2.22 -12.24 6.98
N HIS A 118 -2.53 -11.31 6.10
CA HIS A 118 -3.87 -11.07 5.59
C HIS A 118 -3.90 -11.11 4.07
N VAL A 119 -2.92 -11.74 3.42
CA VAL A 119 -2.87 -11.88 1.97
C VAL A 119 -2.37 -13.28 1.66
N ASP A 120 -3.09 -13.99 0.81
CA ASP A 120 -2.54 -15.17 0.15
C ASP A 120 -1.56 -14.68 -0.91
N LEU A 121 -0.28 -14.60 -0.54
CA LEU A 121 0.76 -14.09 -1.43
C LEU A 121 1.03 -15.03 -2.60
N GLU A 122 0.75 -16.33 -2.46
CA GLU A 122 0.91 -17.29 -3.56
C GLU A 122 -0.07 -16.93 -4.68
N GLU A 123 -1.32 -16.61 -4.32
CA GLU A 123 -2.36 -16.20 -5.26
C GLU A 123 -1.97 -14.92 -6.05
N VAL A 124 -1.37 -13.92 -5.40
CA VAL A 124 -0.99 -12.65 -6.07
C VAL A 124 0.45 -12.58 -6.58
N SER A 125 1.28 -13.59 -6.29
CA SER A 125 2.71 -13.59 -6.59
C SER A 125 2.98 -13.25 -8.06
N HIS A 126 2.30 -13.91 -8.98
CA HIS A 126 2.45 -13.72 -10.42
C HIS A 126 2.17 -12.27 -10.85
N LEU A 127 1.14 -11.63 -10.28
CA LEU A 127 0.78 -10.25 -10.56
C LEU A 127 1.79 -9.28 -9.92
N LEU A 128 2.26 -9.58 -8.71
CA LEU A 128 3.26 -8.77 -8.03
C LEU A 128 4.59 -8.76 -8.76
N LEU A 129 5.09 -9.94 -9.14
CA LEU A 129 6.37 -10.09 -9.82
C LEU A 129 6.40 -9.37 -11.18
N GLN A 130 5.27 -9.24 -11.87
CA GLN A 130 5.16 -8.45 -13.11
C GLN A 130 5.37 -6.95 -12.89
N HIS A 131 5.14 -6.44 -11.68
CA HIS A 131 5.16 -5.01 -11.36
C HIS A 131 6.21 -4.63 -10.31
N ILE A 132 6.89 -5.60 -9.72
CA ILE A 132 7.79 -5.39 -8.58
C ILE A 132 8.98 -4.49 -8.93
N SER A 133 9.45 -4.53 -10.18
CA SER A 133 10.54 -3.68 -10.66
C SER A 133 10.23 -2.17 -10.59
N ARG A 134 8.93 -1.81 -10.57
CA ARG A 134 8.45 -0.43 -10.43
C ARG A 134 8.27 -0.01 -8.96
N CYS A 135 8.47 -0.93 -8.02
CA CYS A 135 8.27 -0.67 -6.61
C CYS A 135 9.30 0.36 -6.11
N LYS A 136 8.83 1.53 -5.69
CA LYS A 136 9.62 2.60 -5.10
C LYS A 136 9.66 2.50 -3.58
N THR A 137 8.54 2.13 -2.98
CA THR A 137 8.41 1.95 -1.54
C THR A 137 7.76 0.59 -1.28
N LEU A 138 8.40 -0.26 -0.48
CA LEU A 138 7.84 -1.54 -0.05
C LEU A 138 7.62 -1.52 1.46
N ALA A 139 6.39 -1.75 1.91
CA ALA A 139 6.07 -1.85 3.32
C ALA A 139 5.50 -3.24 3.63
N LEU A 140 6.23 -4.04 4.41
CA LEU A 140 5.76 -5.31 4.94
C LEU A 140 5.18 -5.05 6.33
N ARG A 141 3.90 -5.39 6.53
CA ARG A 141 3.20 -5.19 7.78
C ARG A 141 2.51 -6.48 8.23
N ALA A 142 2.60 -6.77 9.51
CA ALA A 142 1.70 -7.70 10.18
C ALA A 142 0.80 -6.92 11.13
N ILE A 143 -0.51 -7.16 11.10
CA ILE A 143 -1.42 -6.58 12.09
C ILE A 143 -1.22 -7.40 13.38
N LYS A 144 -1.07 -6.69 14.49
CA LYS A 144 -0.88 -7.28 15.83
C LYS A 144 -2.14 -7.97 16.37
N ASP A 145 -3.13 -8.27 15.52
CA ASP A 145 -4.46 -8.62 15.99
C ASP A 145 -4.41 -9.87 16.87
N GLU A 146 -5.01 -9.69 18.03
CA GLU A 146 -4.67 -10.39 19.26
C GLU A 146 -5.25 -11.81 19.25
N THR A 147 -4.54 -12.75 19.91
CA THR A 147 -5.04 -14.04 20.43
C THR A 147 -5.28 -15.25 19.51
N HIS A 148 -5.41 -15.12 18.20
CA HIS A 148 -5.54 -16.31 17.34
C HIS A 148 -4.24 -16.60 16.58
N LEU A 149 -3.34 -17.33 17.26
CA LEU A 149 -2.20 -18.02 16.65
C LEU A 149 -2.76 -18.97 15.57
N MET A 150 -2.86 -18.50 14.33
CA MET A 150 -2.90 -19.41 13.20
C MET A 150 -1.62 -20.25 13.29
N PRO A 151 -1.71 -21.59 13.19
CA PRO A 151 -0.53 -22.43 13.20
C PRO A 151 0.38 -21.95 12.07
N ILE A 152 1.58 -21.51 12.45
CA ILE A 152 2.65 -21.19 11.50
C ILE A 152 2.83 -22.47 10.68
N SER A 153 2.42 -22.41 9.42
CA SER A 153 2.55 -23.55 8.54
C SER A 153 4.05 -23.71 8.29
N GLN A 154 4.64 -24.75 8.89
CA GLN A 154 6.04 -25.13 8.71
C GLN A 154 6.24 -25.68 7.29
N SER A 155 6.13 -24.83 6.27
CA SER A 155 6.45 -25.21 4.91
C SER A 155 7.94 -24.98 4.67
N ASN A 156 8.66 -26.02 4.24
CA ASN A 156 10.05 -25.93 3.77
C ASN A 156 10.21 -25.14 2.45
N THR A 157 9.14 -24.54 1.95
CA THR A 157 9.15 -23.73 0.72
C THR A 157 9.57 -22.31 1.10
N PRO A 158 10.54 -21.70 0.39
CA PRO A 158 10.85 -20.29 0.59
C PRO A 158 9.59 -19.46 0.43
N SER A 159 9.33 -18.57 1.39
CA SER A 159 8.09 -17.81 1.38
C SER A 159 8.03 -16.90 0.16
N VAL A 160 6.81 -16.58 -0.31
CA VAL A 160 6.64 -15.61 -1.41
C VAL A 160 7.30 -14.27 -1.10
N ILE A 161 7.37 -13.90 0.18
CA ILE A 161 8.08 -12.70 0.63
C ILE A 161 9.56 -12.80 0.28
N TYR A 162 10.20 -13.95 0.52
CA TYR A 162 11.57 -14.21 0.09
C TYR A 162 11.71 -14.01 -1.43
N HIS A 163 10.81 -14.57 -2.24
CA HIS A 163 10.85 -14.38 -3.70
C HIS A 163 10.68 -12.92 -4.14
N ILE A 164 9.80 -12.16 -3.48
CA ILE A 164 9.60 -10.74 -3.75
C ILE A 164 10.88 -9.95 -3.43
N LEU A 165 11.53 -10.24 -2.31
CA LEU A 165 12.72 -9.53 -1.87
C LEU A 165 13.99 -9.98 -2.61
N SER A 166 14.04 -11.23 -3.09
CA SER A 166 15.12 -11.74 -3.96
C SER A 166 14.98 -11.31 -5.42
N SER A 167 13.87 -10.64 -5.79
CA SER A 167 13.67 -10.12 -7.14
C SER A 167 14.43 -8.81 -7.35
N PRO A 168 14.86 -8.49 -8.59
CA PRO A 168 15.45 -7.19 -8.89
C PRO A 168 14.48 -6.04 -8.58
N LEU A 169 14.91 -5.13 -7.73
CA LEU A 169 14.15 -4.00 -7.20
C LEU A 169 14.83 -2.67 -7.58
N PRO A 170 15.03 -2.39 -8.88
CA PRO A 170 15.85 -1.27 -9.34
C PRO A 170 15.29 0.10 -8.95
N MET A 171 13.98 0.22 -8.69
CA MET A 171 13.37 1.50 -8.27
C MET A 171 13.20 1.65 -6.76
N LEU A 172 13.49 0.59 -5.98
CA LEU A 172 13.19 0.57 -4.55
C LEU A 172 14.10 1.57 -3.82
N GLN A 173 13.48 2.51 -3.12
CA GLN A 173 14.16 3.56 -2.36
C GLN A 173 13.95 3.39 -0.86
N LYS A 174 12.79 2.84 -0.46
CA LYS A 174 12.42 2.68 0.94
C LYS A 174 11.81 1.31 1.18
N ILE A 175 12.29 0.63 2.20
CA ILE A 175 11.64 -0.55 2.76
C ILE A 175 11.20 -0.27 4.20
N THR A 176 10.01 -0.72 4.57
CA THR A 176 9.49 -0.60 5.94
C THR A 176 8.97 -1.94 6.40
N ILE A 177 9.43 -2.40 7.56
CA ILE A 177 9.03 -3.68 8.15
C ILE A 177 8.41 -3.40 9.52
N GLY A 178 7.17 -3.83 9.75
CA GLY A 178 6.47 -3.54 11.00
C GLY A 178 5.47 -4.60 11.45
N GLY A 179 5.29 -4.71 12.77
CA GLY A 179 4.25 -5.55 13.39
C GLY A 179 4.54 -7.06 13.40
N PHE A 180 5.72 -7.50 12.95
CA PHE A 180 6.17 -8.87 13.10
C PHE A 180 6.74 -9.07 14.51
N VAL A 181 6.26 -10.12 15.18
CA VAL A 181 6.87 -10.63 16.42
C VAL A 181 7.87 -11.68 15.99
N LEU A 182 9.15 -11.47 16.28
CA LEU A 182 10.16 -12.50 16.06
C LEU A 182 9.85 -13.66 17.01
N GLY A 183 9.59 -14.84 16.45
CA GLY A 183 9.49 -16.05 17.24
C GLY A 183 10.85 -16.31 17.89
N LEU A 184 10.91 -16.28 19.23
CA LEU A 184 12.09 -16.60 20.05
C LEU A 184 12.48 -18.11 19.98
N GLY A 185 12.12 -18.82 18.91
CA GLY A 185 11.81 -20.24 18.96
C GLY A 185 12.77 -21.23 18.30
N SER A 186 13.65 -20.81 17.40
CA SER A 186 14.61 -21.74 16.79
C SER A 186 15.99 -21.08 16.67
N GLU A 187 17.01 -21.77 17.16
CA GLU A 187 18.42 -21.45 16.86
C GLU A 187 18.77 -21.81 15.40
N ASP A 188 17.77 -21.99 14.53
CA ASP A 188 17.99 -22.26 13.12
C ASP A 188 18.64 -21.03 12.48
N ARG A 189 19.72 -21.32 11.77
CA ARG A 189 20.57 -20.30 11.15
C ARG A 189 19.75 -19.57 10.11
N CYS A 190 19.38 -18.34 10.45
CA CYS A 190 18.78 -17.39 9.55
C CYS A 190 19.79 -17.08 8.42
N GLU A 191 19.54 -17.58 7.22
CA GLU A 191 20.37 -17.25 6.06
C GLU A 191 20.26 -15.76 5.75
N ALA A 192 21.37 -15.12 5.37
CA ALA A 192 21.35 -13.73 4.96
C ALA A 192 20.64 -13.62 3.60
N LEU A 193 19.66 -12.72 3.50
CA LEU A 193 19.00 -12.36 2.26
C LEU A 193 19.77 -11.22 1.60
N GLU A 194 20.23 -11.46 0.37
CA GLU A 194 20.83 -10.43 -0.48
C GLU A 194 19.72 -9.72 -1.25
N LEU A 195 19.50 -8.44 -0.96
CA LEU A 195 18.44 -7.63 -1.56
C LEU A 195 18.97 -6.87 -2.79
N ASP A 196 18.56 -7.22 -4.01
CA ASP A 196 18.95 -6.50 -5.23
C ASP A 196 18.21 -5.15 -5.43
N ALA A 197 18.60 -4.13 -4.66
CA ALA A 197 17.98 -2.81 -4.67
C ALA A 197 19.04 -1.67 -4.73
N PRO A 198 19.63 -1.35 -5.90
CA PRO A 198 20.73 -0.39 -6.03
C PRO A 198 20.35 1.06 -5.63
N ASN A 199 19.05 1.37 -5.59
CA ASN A 199 18.55 2.69 -5.21
C ASN A 199 18.02 2.76 -3.77
N LEU A 200 18.23 1.72 -2.96
CA LEU A 200 17.73 1.67 -1.59
C LEU A 200 18.45 2.70 -0.72
N ARG A 201 17.66 3.54 -0.03
CA ARG A 201 18.16 4.66 0.79
C ARG A 201 17.73 4.57 2.24
N GLU A 202 16.58 3.93 2.49
CA GLU A 202 15.97 3.90 3.81
C GLU A 202 15.41 2.51 4.11
N ILE A 203 15.82 1.98 5.27
CA ILE A 203 15.27 0.76 5.87
C ILE A 203 14.69 1.18 7.21
N THR A 204 13.37 1.06 7.36
CA THR A 204 12.67 1.40 8.60
C THR A 204 12.12 0.14 9.25
N THR A 205 12.46 -0.08 10.51
CA THR A 205 11.84 -1.13 11.34
C THR A 205 10.94 -0.49 12.37
N LEU A 206 9.67 -0.91 12.43
CA LEU A 206 8.69 -0.46 13.42
C LEU A 206 8.55 -1.45 14.59
N SER A 207 9.35 -2.52 14.59
CA SER A 207 9.42 -3.47 15.69
C SER A 207 10.70 -3.22 16.48
N ALA A 208 10.58 -3.09 17.81
CA ALA A 208 11.70 -2.88 18.72
C ALA A 208 12.68 -4.08 18.73
N ASP A 209 12.22 -5.25 18.28
CA ASP A 209 12.96 -6.50 18.37
C ASP A 209 13.82 -6.78 17.13
N ILE A 210 13.67 -6.00 16.05
CA ILE A 210 14.49 -6.16 14.85
C ILE A 210 15.80 -5.40 15.03
N VAL A 211 16.89 -6.15 15.22
CA VAL A 211 18.24 -5.61 15.23
C VAL A 211 18.53 -5.01 13.85
N GLN A 212 18.59 -3.68 13.78
CA GLN A 212 19.07 -3.00 12.58
C GLN A 212 20.54 -3.37 12.39
N PHE A 213 20.87 -4.01 11.28
CA PHE A 213 22.27 -4.16 10.90
C PHE A 213 22.82 -2.77 10.55
N ILE A 214 23.89 -2.42 11.25
CA ILE A 214 24.52 -1.11 11.19
C ILE A 214 25.19 -0.99 9.83
N ARG A 215 24.74 0.00 9.06
CA ARG A 215 25.40 0.56 7.87
C ARG A 215 26.92 0.59 8.09
N PRO A 216 27.76 -0.06 7.25
CA PRO A 216 29.19 0.17 7.33
C PRO A 216 29.45 1.64 6.96
N GLN A 217 29.63 2.48 7.96
CA GLN A 217 30.15 3.83 7.77
C GLN A 217 31.60 3.68 7.32
N SER A 218 31.84 3.65 6.01
CA SER A 218 33.17 3.93 5.48
C SER A 218 33.04 4.65 4.15
N PRO A 219 33.53 5.91 4.07
CA PRO A 219 33.96 6.45 2.80
C PRO A 219 35.24 5.70 2.46
N LEU A 220 35.33 5.04 1.31
CA LEU A 220 36.56 4.79 0.54
C LEU A 220 36.26 3.70 -0.51
N LEU A 221 36.05 4.15 -1.75
CA LEU A 221 36.45 3.47 -2.98
C LEU A 221 36.12 1.96 -3.09
N CYS A 222 34.85 1.59 -2.96
CA CYS A 222 34.36 0.32 -3.53
C CYS A 222 33.74 0.63 -4.90
N ILE A 223 34.33 0.05 -5.96
CA ILE A 223 33.92 0.20 -7.37
C ILE A 223 32.76 -0.75 -7.72
N HIS A 224 32.13 -1.38 -6.73
CA HIS A 224 30.92 -2.16 -6.91
C HIS A 224 29.93 -1.80 -5.80
N ASP A 225 28.85 -1.11 -6.17
CA ASP A 225 27.70 -0.74 -5.32
C ASP A 225 26.85 -1.99 -4.96
N SER A 226 27.47 -2.97 -4.29
CA SER A 226 26.82 -4.20 -3.87
C SER A 226 26.37 -4.10 -2.41
N LEU A 227 25.10 -3.72 -2.26
CA LEU A 227 24.02 -4.11 -1.32
C LEU A 227 24.36 -4.57 0.11
N GLU A 228 23.59 -4.02 1.05
CA GLU A 228 23.58 -4.36 2.48
C GLU A 228 22.93 -5.74 2.71
N PRO A 229 23.54 -6.63 3.52
CA PRO A 229 22.92 -7.89 3.88
C PRO A 229 21.74 -7.64 4.84
N LEU A 230 20.54 -8.07 4.46
CA LEU A 230 19.38 -8.14 5.34
C LEU A 230 19.22 -9.58 5.79
N SER A 231 19.27 -9.88 7.08
CA SER A 231 18.87 -11.22 7.55
C SER A 231 17.38 -11.20 7.89
N ILE A 232 16.58 -11.89 7.09
CA ILE A 232 15.15 -12.09 7.33
C ILE A 232 14.97 -13.59 7.51
N SER A 233 14.29 -14.01 8.58
CA SER A 233 14.05 -15.43 8.82
C SER A 233 13.20 -16.01 7.67
N PRO A 234 13.57 -17.19 7.14
CA PRO A 234 12.84 -17.82 6.05
C PRO A 234 11.41 -18.23 6.46
N ASP A 235 11.13 -18.31 7.76
CA ASP A 235 9.82 -18.65 8.32
C ASP A 235 8.82 -17.47 8.32
N TRP A 236 9.11 -16.40 7.57
CA TRP A 236 8.30 -15.18 7.42
C TRP A 236 7.23 -15.26 6.36
#